data_AF-A0A660YYF4-F1
#
_entry.id   AF-A0A660YYF4-F1
#
_cell.length_a   1.000
_cell.length_b   1.000
_cell.length_c   1.000
_cell.angle_alpha   90.00
_cell.angle_beta   90.00
_cell.angle_gamma   90.00
#
_symmetry.space_group_name_H-M   'P 1'
#
loop_
_entity.id
_entity.type
_entity.pdbx_description
1 polymer ?
#
loop_
_entity_poly.entity_id
_entity_poly.type
_entity_poly.pdbx_seq_one_letter_code
_entity_poly.pdbx_strand_id
1 'polypeptide(L)'
;MLLLFKSGSYWSNSKRKQIVIGISFTMHKYSIIIPSLNEEKFLPGVLKNIKKFTEMVEIIVSDGGSTDNTINIAEKLGVKVCRSKKGKGVQMNRAAKSSNG
;
A
#
# COMPACT_ATOMS: atom_id res chain seq x y z
N MET A 1 22.94 36.63 -11.04
CA MET A 1 21.74 37.46 -11.26
C MET A 1 20.69 37.02 -10.27
N LEU A 2 20.24 37.95 -9.42
CA LEU A 2 19.28 37.82 -8.32
C LEU A 2 18.04 36.98 -8.69
N LEU A 3 17.43 36.25 -7.75
CA LEU A 3 16.36 36.81 -6.92
C LEU A 3 16.30 36.21 -5.50
N LEU A 4 16.50 37.09 -4.53
CA LEU A 4 16.06 36.95 -3.14
C LEU A 4 14.52 36.94 -3.09
N PHE A 5 13.90 35.99 -2.38
CA PHE A 5 12.59 36.21 -1.77
C PHE A 5 12.59 35.82 -0.29
N LYS A 6 12.05 36.77 0.47
CA LYS A 6 12.10 36.99 1.91
C LYS A 6 11.55 35.83 2.74
N SER A 7 12.09 35.75 3.96
CA SER A 7 11.46 35.22 5.17
C SER A 7 9.96 35.56 5.23
N GLY A 8 9.12 34.53 5.29
CA GLY A 8 7.69 34.64 5.51
C GLY A 8 7.20 33.47 6.35
N SER A 9 6.80 33.78 7.58
CA SER A 9 6.10 32.90 8.50
C SER A 9 4.83 32.35 7.84
N TYR A 10 4.77 31.06 7.52
CA TYR A 10 3.53 30.38 7.14
C TYR A 10 3.10 29.42 8.24
N TRP A 11 1.89 29.70 8.71
CA TRP A 11 1.22 29.19 9.90
C TRP A 11 0.63 27.79 9.71
N SER A 12 0.65 27.02 10.81
CA SER A 12 -0.34 26.03 11.30
C SER A 12 -0.80 24.82 10.44
N ASN A 13 -0.55 23.66 11.05
CA ASN A 13 -1.29 22.39 11.05
C ASN A 13 -1.41 21.51 9.79
N SER A 14 -0.75 20.35 9.90
CA SER A 14 -1.17 19.02 9.40
C SER A 14 -0.80 18.57 7.99
N LYS A 15 0.37 18.96 7.45
CA LYS A 15 0.99 18.26 6.31
C LYS A 15 2.50 18.14 6.48
N ARG A 16 2.98 17.07 7.14
CA ARG A 16 4.40 16.67 7.09
C ARG A 16 4.74 16.19 5.67
N LYS A 17 5.22 17.08 4.81
CA LYS A 17 6.09 16.73 3.69
C LYS A 17 7.52 17.06 4.11
N GLN A 18 8.24 16.07 4.62
CA GLN A 18 9.70 16.20 4.78
C GLN A 18 10.31 15.95 3.40
N ILE A 19 10.69 17.02 2.72
CA ILE A 19 11.44 16.96 1.47
C ILE A 19 12.91 16.86 1.86
N VAL A 20 13.49 15.67 1.74
CA VAL A 20 14.93 15.46 1.88
C VAL A 20 15.41 14.83 0.57
N ILE A 21 16.03 15.65 -0.28
CA ILE A 21 16.83 15.25 -1.45
C ILE A 21 16.07 14.38 -2.49
N GLY A 22 15.34 15.01 -3.42
CA GLY A 22 14.97 14.43 -4.73
C GLY A 22 14.05 13.20 -4.79
N ILE A 23 13.76 12.54 -3.67
CA ILE A 23 12.95 11.32 -3.62
C ILE A 23 11.70 11.65 -2.79
N SER A 24 10.56 11.80 -3.46
CA SER A 24 9.29 11.98 -2.76
C SER A 24 8.88 10.65 -2.10
N PHE A 25 9.18 10.49 -0.80
CA PHE A 25 8.63 9.38 -0.02
C PHE A 25 7.14 9.61 0.20
N THR A 26 6.29 8.82 -0.45
CA THR A 26 4.87 8.75 -0.13
C THR A 26 4.70 7.96 1.16
N MET A 27 4.51 8.66 2.27
CA MET A 27 4.10 8.05 3.53
C MET A 27 2.65 7.58 3.39
N HIS A 28 2.43 6.27 3.28
CA HIS A 28 1.08 5.72 3.31
C HIS A 28 0.51 5.86 4.73
N LYS A 29 -0.71 6.40 4.86
CA LYS A 29 -1.33 6.63 6.17
C LYS A 29 -2.04 5.39 6.72
N TYR A 30 -2.37 4.44 5.84
CA TYR A 30 -3.08 3.22 6.17
C TYR A 30 -2.58 2.07 5.32
N SER A 31 -2.62 0.88 5.90
CA SER A 31 -2.33 -0.39 5.23
C SER A 31 -3.61 -1.23 5.09
N ILE A 32 -3.92 -1.66 3.87
CA ILE A 32 -5.04 -2.56 3.59
C ILE A 32 -4.49 -3.96 3.38
N ILE A 33 -4.89 -4.89 4.25
CA ILE A 33 -4.51 -6.29 4.18
C ILE A 33 -5.66 -7.09 3.59
N ILE A 34 -5.39 -7.81 2.52
CA ILE A 34 -6.35 -8.68 1.83
C ILE A 34 -5.87 -10.13 1.99
N PRO A 35 -6.38 -10.91 2.96
CA PRO A 35 -6.09 -12.35 2.99
C PRO A 35 -6.70 -13.00 1.75
N SER A 36 -5.97 -13.88 1.07
CA SER A 36 -6.40 -14.47 -0.19
C SER A 36 -5.99 -15.94 -0.28
N LEU A 37 -6.92 -16.76 -0.77
CA LEU A 37 -6.68 -18.16 -1.09
C LEU A 37 -7.59 -18.55 -2.25
N ASN A 38 -7.01 -18.74 -3.43
CA ASN A 38 -7.70 -19.04 -4.68
C ASN A 38 -8.79 -18.03 -5.04
N GLU A 39 -8.41 -16.75 -5.08
CA GLU A 39 -9.28 -15.59 -5.30
C GLU A 39 -9.09 -14.95 -6.70
N GLU A 40 -8.56 -15.69 -7.68
CA GLU A 40 -8.20 -15.14 -9.01
C GLU A 40 -9.37 -14.42 -9.71
N LYS A 41 -10.61 -14.86 -9.44
CA LYS A 41 -11.83 -14.29 -10.05
C LYS A 41 -12.23 -12.95 -9.44
N PHE A 42 -12.00 -12.75 -8.15
CA PHE A 42 -12.54 -11.61 -7.40
C PHE A 42 -11.47 -10.55 -7.08
N LEU A 43 -10.22 -11.00 -6.85
CA LEU A 43 -9.12 -10.14 -6.47
C LEU A 43 -8.90 -8.95 -7.43
N PRO A 44 -8.95 -9.10 -8.77
CA PRO A 44 -8.80 -7.95 -9.69
C PRO A 44 -9.84 -6.84 -9.44
N GLY A 45 -11.09 -7.22 -9.19
CA GLY A 45 -12.18 -6.27 -8.96
C GLY A 45 -11.99 -5.49 -7.66
N VAL A 46 -11.61 -6.19 -6.59
CA VAL A 46 -11.32 -5.58 -5.28
C VAL A 46 -10.16 -4.59 -5.40
N LEU A 47 -9.05 -5.00 -5.99
CA LEU A 47 -7.86 -4.16 -6.14
C LEU A 47 -8.13 -2.92 -7.01
N LYS A 48 -8.82 -3.08 -8.14
CA LYS A 48 -9.23 -1.96 -8.99
C LYS A 48 -10.13 -0.98 -8.24
N ASN A 49 -11.08 -1.48 -7.45
CA ASN A 49 -11.98 -0.61 -6.69
C ASN A 49 -11.24 0.16 -5.59
N ILE A 50 -10.36 -0.47 -4.81
CA ILE A 50 -9.56 0.22 -3.79
C ILE A 50 -8.72 1.34 -4.43
N LYS A 51 -8.03 1.04 -5.54
CA LYS A 51 -7.18 2.00 -6.25
C LYS A 51 -7.93 3.20 -6.84
N LYS A 52 -9.24 3.09 -7.10
CA LYS A 52 -10.07 4.22 -7.54
C LYS A 52 -10.28 5.26 -6.44
N PHE A 53 -10.25 4.87 -5.16
CA PHE A 53 -10.56 5.78 -4.07
C PHE A 53 -9.34 6.58 -3.61
N THR A 54 -8.15 5.98 -3.60
CA THR A 54 -6.94 6.66 -3.12
C THR A 54 -5.66 5.90 -3.49
N GLU A 55 -4.59 6.65 -3.76
CA GLU A 55 -3.22 6.13 -3.89
C GLU A 55 -2.44 6.20 -2.56
N MET A 56 -3.03 6.78 -1.51
CA MET A 56 -2.36 7.01 -0.22
C MET A 56 -2.36 5.79 0.72
N VAL A 57 -2.68 4.60 0.22
CA VAL A 57 -2.74 3.36 1.00
C VAL A 57 -1.73 2.34 0.49
N GLU A 58 -1.06 1.66 1.42
CA GLU A 58 -0.32 0.45 1.10
C GLU A 58 -1.34 -0.70 0.97
N ILE A 59 -1.29 -1.47 -0.12
CA ILE A 59 -2.11 -2.68 -0.27
C ILE A 59 -1.20 -3.89 -0.18
N ILE A 60 -1.55 -4.84 0.69
CA ILE A 60 -0.83 -6.09 0.87
C ILE A 60 -1.81 -7.25 0.69
N VAL A 61 -1.57 -8.07 -0.34
CA VAL A 61 -2.27 -9.35 -0.52
C VAL A 61 -1.53 -10.40 0.29
N SER A 62 -2.16 -10.96 1.32
CA SER A 62 -1.59 -12.05 2.09
C SER A 62 -2.08 -13.38 1.54
N ASP A 63 -1.23 -14.10 0.81
CA ASP A 63 -1.61 -15.34 0.16
C ASP A 63 -1.42 -16.56 1.07
N GLY A 64 -2.47 -17.36 1.27
CA GLY A 64 -2.49 -18.53 2.14
C GLY A 64 -2.03 -19.84 1.49
N GLY A 65 -1.38 -19.80 0.33
CA GLY A 65 -1.00 -20.97 -0.47
C GLY A 65 -1.97 -21.21 -1.62
N SER A 66 -2.27 -20.17 -2.41
CA SER A 66 -3.09 -20.33 -3.61
C SER A 66 -2.41 -21.22 -4.64
N THR A 67 -3.22 -21.98 -5.36
CA THR A 67 -2.79 -22.87 -6.45
C THR A 67 -3.28 -22.38 -7.82
N ASP A 68 -3.99 -21.25 -7.85
CA ASP A 68 -4.51 -20.59 -9.04
C ASP A 68 -3.67 -19.33 -9.37
N ASN A 69 -4.20 -18.43 -10.21
CA ASN A 69 -3.47 -17.22 -10.62
C ASN A 69 -3.52 -16.05 -9.62
N THR A 70 -4.01 -16.25 -8.38
CA THR A 70 -4.18 -15.18 -7.38
C THR A 70 -2.93 -14.34 -7.19
N ILE A 71 -1.76 -14.97 -6.98
CA ILE A 71 -0.48 -14.29 -6.78
C ILE A 71 -0.08 -13.50 -8.03
N ASN A 72 -0.13 -14.14 -9.20
CA ASN A 72 0.26 -13.53 -10.47
C ASN A 72 -0.59 -12.28 -10.78
N ILE A 73 -1.89 -12.32 -10.45
CA ILE A 73 -2.80 -11.19 -10.62
C ILE A 73 -2.41 -10.03 -9.70
N ALA A 74 -2.13 -10.31 -8.41
CA ALA A 74 -1.73 -9.28 -7.46
C ALA A 74 -0.44 -8.58 -7.89
N GLU A 75 0.57 -9.36 -8.30
CA GLU A 75 1.87 -8.84 -8.76
C GLU A 75 1.72 -8.02 -10.05
N LYS A 76 0.96 -8.50 -11.04
CA LYS A 76 0.69 -7.75 -12.28
C LYS A 76 -0.03 -6.43 -12.04
N LEU A 77 -0.85 -6.37 -10.99
CA LEU A 77 -1.53 -5.13 -10.59
C LEU A 77 -0.64 -4.24 -9.70
N GLY A 78 0.64 -4.57 -9.50
CA GLY A 78 1.60 -3.78 -8.74
C GLY A 78 1.26 -3.71 -7.25
N VAL A 79 0.75 -4.82 -6.68
CA VAL A 79 0.40 -4.93 -5.26
C VAL A 79 1.40 -5.84 -4.57
N LYS A 80 1.79 -5.49 -3.35
CA LYS A 80 2.71 -6.28 -2.53
C LYS A 80 2.05 -7.60 -2.13
N VAL A 81 2.76 -8.71 -2.31
CA VAL A 81 2.30 -10.04 -1.90
C VAL A 81 3.09 -10.55 -0.70
N CYS A 82 2.38 -11.02 0.33
CA CYS A 82 2.94 -11.67 1.52
C CYS A 82 2.47 -13.12 1.60
N ARG A 83 3.34 -14.07 1.25
CA ARG A 83 3.02 -15.51 1.37
C ARG A 83 2.89 -15.94 2.82
N SER A 84 1.92 -16.78 3.12
CA SER A 84 1.51 -17.21 4.46
C SER A 84 1.09 -18.69 4.45
N LYS A 85 1.05 -19.32 5.63
CA LYS A 85 0.27 -20.56 5.80
C LYS A 85 -1.22 -20.25 5.66
N LYS A 86 -2.02 -21.26 5.28
CA LYS A 86 -3.49 -21.17 5.22
C LYS A 86 -4.08 -20.81 6.57
N GLY A 87 -5.12 -19.96 6.56
CA GLY A 87 -5.87 -19.52 7.75
C GLY A 87 -5.95 -18.00 7.85
N LYS A 88 -7.15 -17.44 8.06
CA LYS A 88 -7.41 -15.99 7.98
C LYS A 88 -6.57 -15.20 9.00
N GLY A 89 -6.56 -15.62 10.27
CA GLY A 89 -5.78 -14.96 11.31
C GLY A 89 -4.27 -14.99 11.04
N VAL A 90 -3.73 -16.12 10.57
CA VAL A 90 -2.30 -16.28 10.25
C VAL A 90 -1.88 -15.32 9.13
N GLN A 91 -2.68 -15.25 8.07
CA GLN A 91 -2.47 -14.34 6.94
C GLN A 91 -2.48 -12.88 7.39
N MET A 92 -3.54 -12.46 8.09
CA MET A 92 -3.66 -11.07 8.56
C MET A 92 -2.51 -10.67 9.49
N ASN A 93 -2.18 -11.52 10.46
CA ASN A 93 -1.09 -11.26 11.41
C ASN A 93 0.28 -11.18 10.73
N ARG A 94 0.52 -12.02 9.71
CA ARG A 94 1.78 -12.01 8.98
C ARG A 94 1.93 -10.75 8.12
N ALA A 95 0.87 -10.36 7.41
CA ALA A 95 0.90 -9.14 6.61
C ALA A 95 0.98 -7.87 7.46
N ALA A 96 0.29 -7.82 8.60
CA ALA A 96 0.36 -6.68 9.54
C ALA A 96 1.77 -6.46 10.11
N LYS A 97 2.56 -7.53 10.30
CA LYS A 97 3.97 -7.41 10.69
C LYS A 97 4.86 -6.80 9.58
N SER A 98 4.39 -6.81 8.34
CA SER A 98 5.15 -6.32 7.17
C SER A 98 4.62 -4.99 6.61
N SER A 99 3.57 -4.42 7.22
CA SER A 99 2.94 -3.18 6.78
C SER A 99 3.57 -1.94 7.43
N ASN A 100 3.44 -0.79 6.77
CA ASN A 100 4.15 0.45 7.15
C ASN A 100 3.23 1.64 7.48
N GLY A 101 1.92 1.50 7.36
CA GLY A 101 0.92 2.51 7.74
C GLY A 101 -0.15 1.96 8.66
#